data_AF-A0A2G6UJH6-F1
#
_entry.id   AF-A0A2G6UJH6-F1
#
_cell.length_a   1.000
_cell.length_b   1.000
_cell.length_c   1.000
_cell.angle_alpha   90.00
_cell.angle_beta   90.00
_cell.angle_gamma   90.00
#
_symmetry.space_group_name_H-M   'P 1'
#
loop_
_entity.id
_entity.type
_entity.pdbx_description
1 polymer ?
#
loop_
_entity_poly.entity_id
_entity_poly.type
_entity_poly.pdbx_seq_one_letter_code
_entity_poly.pdbx_strand_id
1 'polypeptide(L)' 'MKLPGKSFLETKLLSYSTLGIIILVIVSVWLSGVDSHRSLFQNSIVSTSILAIAFFCSLVSDYIMV' A
#
# COMPACT_ATOMS: atom_id res chain seq x y z
N MET A 1 16.27 -32.60 -1.31
CA MET A 1 14.82 -32.34 -1.50
C MET A 1 14.56 -30.88 -1.15
N LYS A 2 14.12 -30.05 -2.11
CA LYS A 2 13.82 -28.62 -1.86
C LYS A 2 12.57 -28.56 -0.98
N LEU A 3 12.71 -27.96 0.20
CA LEU A 3 11.63 -27.78 1.17
C LEU A 3 10.51 -26.91 0.56
N PRO A 4 9.29 -27.44 0.34
CA PRO A 4 8.20 -26.74 -0.35
C PRO A 4 7.51 -25.66 0.51
N GLY A 5 8.03 -25.34 1.70
CA GLY A 5 7.37 -24.44 2.66
C GLY A 5 7.70 -22.94 2.52
N LYS A 6 8.78 -22.56 1.83
CA LYS A 6 9.16 -21.14 1.70
C LYS A 6 8.18 -20.34 0.84
N SER A 7 7.74 -20.90 -0.29
CA SER A 7 6.80 -20.24 -1.22
C SER A 7 5.41 -20.02 -0.61
N PHE A 8 4.97 -20.90 0.29
CA PHE A 8 3.65 -20.79 0.93
C PHE A 8 3.59 -19.64 1.96
N LEU A 9 4.69 -19.41 2.68
CA LEU A 9 4.83 -18.27 3.58
C LEU A 9 4.94 -16.95 2.82
N GLU A 10 5.73 -16.91 1.73
CA GLU A 10 5.79 -15.74 0.84
C GLU A 10 4.40 -15.37 0.31
N THR A 11 3.63 -16.35 -0.18
CA THR A 11 2.30 -16.07 -0.75
C THR A 11 1.33 -15.51 0.28
N LYS A 12 1.38 -15.98 1.53
CA LYS A 12 0.57 -15.41 2.63
C LYS A 12 0.96 -13.97 2.95
N LEU A 13 2.25 -13.69 3.02
CA LEU A 13 2.78 -12.37 3.38
C LEU A 13 2.44 -11.34 2.28
N LEU A 14 2.60 -11.74 1.02
CA LEU A 14 2.23 -10.95 -0.15
C LEU A 14 0.71 -10.65 -0.20
N SER A 15 -0.11 -11.62 0.20
CA SER A 15 -1.57 -11.45 0.29
C SER A 15 -1.99 -10.44 1.37
N TYR A 16 -1.40 -10.51 2.58
CA TYR A 16 -1.68 -9.55 3.64
C TYR A 16 -1.16 -8.14 3.31
N SER A 17 0.01 -8.03 2.68
CA SER A 17 0.57 -6.76 2.21
C SER A 17 -0.38 -6.07 1.23
N THR A 18 -0.90 -6.83 0.26
CA THR A 18 -1.87 -6.32 -0.73
C THR A 18 -3.16 -5.82 -0.07
N LEU A 19 -3.69 -6.58 0.90
CA LEU A 19 -4.87 -6.18 1.67
C LEU A 19 -4.63 -4.88 2.47
N GLY A 20 -3.46 -4.76 3.12
CA GLY A 20 -3.07 -3.55 3.84
C GLY A 20 -2.98 -2.32 2.94
N ILE A 21 -2.41 -2.48 1.74
CA ILE A 21 -2.30 -1.42 0.74
C ILE A 21 -3.69 -0.96 0.28
N ILE A 22 -4.61 -1.89 0.01
CA ILE A 22 -5.99 -1.54 -0.40
C ILE A 22 -6.69 -0.71 0.67
N ILE A 23 -6.59 -1.11 1.94
CA ILE A 23 -7.18 -0.35 3.06
C ILE A 23 -6.55 1.04 3.15
N LEU A 24 -5.22 1.13 3.01
CA LEU A 24 -4.49 2.39 3.06
C LEU A 24 -4.84 3.33 1.90
N VAL A 25 -5.10 2.80 0.70
CA VAL A 25 -5.62 3.58 -0.45
C VAL A 25 -6.96 4.21 -0.08
N ILE A 26 -7.90 3.40 0.43
CA ILE A 26 -9.25 3.85 0.76
C ILE A 26 -9.20 4.96 1.81
N VAL A 27 -8.39 4.77 2.85
CA VAL A 27 -8.19 5.76 3.92
C VAL A 27 -7.55 7.04 3.38
N SER A 28 -6.54 6.94 2.50
CA SER A 28 -5.88 8.12 1.92
C SER A 28 -6.83 8.95 1.05
N VAL A 29 -7.67 8.30 0.27
CA VAL A 29 -8.71 8.96 -0.55
C VAL A 29 -9.76 9.63 0.33
N TRP A 30 -10.17 8.97 1.42
CA TRP A 30 -11.13 9.52 2.40
C TRP A 30 -10.57 10.75 3.13
N LEU A 31 -9.37 10.64 3.71
CA LEU A 31 -8.72 11.74 4.44
C LEU A 31 -8.51 12.98 3.56
N SER A 32 -8.19 12.78 2.28
CA SER A 32 -8.06 13.88 1.32
C SER A 32 -9.40 14.60 1.10
N GLY A 33 -10.53 13.90 1.21
CA GLY A 33 -11.87 14.41 0.91
C GLY A 33 -12.63 15.15 2.02
N VAL A 34 -12.19 15.09 3.29
CA VAL A 34 -13.02 15.51 4.44
C VAL A 34 -13.06 17.03 4.68
N ASP A 35 -12.02 17.80 4.30
CA ASP A 35 -11.81 19.11 4.95
C ASP A 35 -11.62 20.33 4.04
N SER A 36 -11.77 20.25 2.70
CA SER A 36 -11.57 21.46 1.89
C SER A 36 -12.37 21.51 0.60
N HIS A 37 -12.86 22.71 0.29
CA HIS A 37 -13.30 23.20 -1.03
C HIS A 37 -12.14 23.23 -2.06
N ARG A 38 -11.28 22.21 -2.03
CA ARG A 38 -10.09 22.05 -2.85
C ARG A 38 -10.49 21.40 -4.16
N SER A 39 -9.88 21.81 -5.27
CA SER A 39 -10.14 21.19 -6.58
C SER A 39 -9.93 19.67 -6.49
N LEU A 40 -10.83 18.90 -7.11
CA LEU A 40 -10.72 17.44 -7.23
C LEU A 40 -9.32 17.00 -7.68
N PHE A 41 -8.66 17.83 -8.48
CA PHE A 41 -7.30 17.60 -8.97
C PHE A 41 -6.25 17.60 -7.85
N GLN A 42 -6.35 18.54 -6.91
CA GLN A 42 -5.41 18.66 -5.80
C GLN A 42 -5.57 17.51 -4.79
N ASN A 43 -6.81 17.07 -4.55
CA ASN A 43 -7.08 15.89 -3.73
C ASN A 43 -6.57 14.62 -4.38
N SER A 44 -6.76 14.48 -5.69
CA SER A 44 -6.22 13.35 -6.43
C SER A 44 -4.69 13.31 -6.34
N ILE A 45 -3.99 14.43 -6.56
CA ILE A 45 -2.52 14.50 -6.41
C ILE A 45 -2.07 14.14 -4.99
N VAL A 46 -2.73 14.66 -3.95
CA VAL A 46 -2.35 14.37 -2.55
C VAL A 46 -2.58 12.90 -2.20
N SER A 47 -3.74 12.34 -2.53
CA SER A 47 -4.02 10.92 -2.29
C SER A 47 -3.04 10.02 -3.05
N THR A 48 -2.71 10.37 -4.30
CA THR A 48 -1.78 9.60 -5.13
C THR A 48 -0.34 9.71 -4.60
N SER A 49 0.06 10.86 -4.06
CA SER A 49 1.38 11.05 -3.46
C SER A 49 1.54 10.27 -2.15
N ILE A 50 0.53 10.30 -1.28
CA ILE A 50 0.51 9.50 -0.04
C ILE A 50 0.57 8.01 -0.40
N LEU A 51 -0.22 7.60 -1.40
CA LEU A 51 -0.24 6.22 -1.87
C LEU A 51 1.11 5.78 -2.45
N ALA A 52 1.79 6.64 -3.23
CA ALA A 52 3.10 6.34 -3.80
C ALA A 52 4.17 6.12 -2.71
N ILE A 53 4.15 6.93 -1.65
CA ILE A 53 5.08 6.79 -0.51
C ILE A 53 4.81 5.48 0.23
N ALA A 54 3.54 5.13 0.47
CA ALA A 54 3.18 3.90 1.15
C ALA A 54 3.53 2.64 0.33
N PHE A 55 3.34 2.69 -0.99
CA PHE A 55 3.79 1.63 -1.90
C PHE A 55 5.30 1.47 -1.86
N PHE A 56 6.04 2.57 -1.95
CA PHE A 56 7.50 2.55 -1.86
C PHE A 56 7.98 1.94 -0.53
N CYS A 57 7.38 2.34 0.59
CA CYS A 57 7.70 1.81 1.90
C CYS A 57 7.40 0.30 2.01
N SER A 58 6.26 -0.15 1.46
CA SER A 58 5.89 -1.57 1.44
C SER A 58 6.87 -2.40 0.60
N LEU A 59 7.29 -1.89 -0.56
CA LEU A 59 8.28 -2.55 -1.42
C LEU A 59 9.66 -2.63 -0.74
N VAL A 60 10.09 -1.57 -0.06
CA VAL A 60 11.36 -1.56 0.68
C VAL A 60 11.32 -2.56 1.84
N SER A 61 10.20 -2.64 2.57
CA SER A 61 10.02 -3.61 3.65
C SER A 61 10.10 -5.06 3.17
N ASP A 62 9.59 -5.34 1.97
CA ASP A 62 9.66 -6.69 1.39
C ASP A 62 11.10 -7.02 0.96
N TYR A 63 11.80 -6.07 0.32
CA TYR A 63 13.20 -6.21 -0.07
C TYR A 63 14.15 -6.43 1.11
N ILE A 64 13.92 -5.79 2.26
CA ILE A 64 14.77 -5.95 3.45
C ILE A 64 14.65 -7.34 4.09
N MET A 65 13.56 -8.07 3.80
CA MET A 65 13.22 -9.35 4.42
C MET A 65 13.70 -10.57 3.59
N VAL A 66 14.26 -10.34 2.39
CA VAL A 66 14.81 -11.34 1.45
C VAL A 66 16.32 -11.45 1.60
#